data_AF-A0A9E3B6F4-F1
#
_entry.id   AF-A0A9E3B6F4-F1
#
_cell.length_a   1.000
_cell.length_b   1.000
_cell.length_c   1.000
_cell.angle_alpha   90.00
_cell.angle_beta   90.00
_cell.angle_gamma   90.00
#
_symmetry.space_group_name_H-M   'P 1'
#
loop_
_entity.id
_entity.type
_entity.pdbx_description
1 polymer ?
#
loop_
_entity_poly.entity_id
_entity_poly.type
_entity_poly.pdbx_seq_one_letter_code
_entity_poly.pdbx_strand_id
1 'polypeptide(L)'
;MQNRERQKVADKLYALGVTYNTSTEGDRQNNLEQAITCFRRALNIYTPDAFPVEWARTQHDLGTAYRELQRGDRQSHLKRAVACLQSSMEVYTPEAFSVEWASTQYDLGLTYLVAQGDNFHTHLEKAHSCFQAALTVYIPERFPSEWASVQNSLGNLYCLLPDENRYETLQKAIACYEASLQVYTRETAPELWASTQHSLGNVYSFLPGKDRSMYLQKAILHYQNSLQVNTFEAFPCNWADTQLNLGNAYRNLPAIDPDVNLRKALACYEAALKVYTR
;
A
#
# COMPACT_ATOMS: atom_id res chain seq x y z
N MET A 1 1.82 36.40 25.13
CA MET A 1 3.08 36.26 24.36
C MET A 1 3.67 34.85 24.42
N GLN A 2 3.74 34.20 25.59
CA GLN A 2 4.43 32.91 25.76
C GLN A 2 3.84 31.74 24.93
N ASN A 3 2.50 31.68 24.76
CA ASN A 3 1.87 30.62 23.94
C ASN A 3 2.15 30.77 22.44
N ARG A 4 2.27 32.00 21.93
CA ARG A 4 2.53 32.26 20.51
C ARG A 4 3.95 31.87 20.10
N GLU A 5 4.91 32.07 21.00
CA GLU A 5 6.29 31.61 20.77
C GLU A 5 6.41 30.08 20.89
N ARG A 6 5.69 29.44 21.82
CA ARG A 6 5.61 27.97 21.88
C ARG A 6 4.99 27.37 20.63
N GLN A 7 3.91 27.97 20.11
CA GLN A 7 3.29 27.53 18.85
C GLN A 7 4.29 27.59 17.69
N LYS A 8 5.02 28.70 17.52
CA LYS A 8 6.07 28.80 16.47
C LYS A 8 7.13 27.70 16.57
N VAL A 9 7.49 27.27 17.80
CA VAL A 9 8.41 26.14 18.00
C VAL A 9 7.77 24.84 17.53
N ALA A 10 6.50 24.60 17.87
CA ALA A 10 5.74 23.43 17.40
C ALA A 10 5.62 23.42 15.87
N ASP A 11 5.34 24.57 15.24
CA ASP A 11 5.22 24.70 13.78
C ASP A 11 6.53 24.30 13.08
N LYS A 12 7.67 24.74 13.62
CA LYS A 12 9.00 24.37 13.09
C LYS A 12 9.32 22.89 13.30
N LEU A 13 8.97 22.34 14.46
CA LEU A 13 9.14 20.91 14.73
C LEU A 13 8.28 20.07 13.80
N TYR A 14 7.02 20.44 13.61
CA TYR A 14 6.12 19.79 12.67
C TYR A 14 6.67 19.83 11.25
N ALA A 15 7.05 21.02 10.76
CA ALA A 15 7.62 21.17 9.42
C ALA A 15 8.89 20.34 9.21
N LEU A 16 9.77 20.29 10.22
CA LEU A 16 10.96 19.44 10.19
C LEU A 16 10.59 17.94 10.16
N GLY A 17 9.60 17.55 10.94
CA GLY A 17 9.06 16.19 10.95
C GLY A 17 8.52 15.77 9.59
N VAL A 18 7.70 16.62 8.96
CA VAL A 18 7.19 16.39 7.59
C VAL A 18 8.35 16.28 6.61
N THR A 19 9.34 17.18 6.68
CA THR A 19 10.51 17.17 5.78
C THR A 19 11.27 15.86 5.88
N TYR A 20 11.55 15.36 7.09
CA TYR A 20 12.16 14.05 7.25
C TYR A 20 11.24 12.93 6.73
N ASN A 21 9.94 13.00 7.01
CA ASN A 21 8.98 11.97 6.58
C ASN A 21 8.80 11.90 5.06
N THR A 22 9.07 12.97 4.31
CA THR A 22 8.98 12.97 2.84
C THR A 22 10.33 12.91 2.13
N SER A 23 11.44 13.05 2.86
CA SER A 23 12.78 13.03 2.27
C SER A 23 13.09 11.69 1.60
N THR A 24 13.52 11.76 0.35
CA THR A 24 14.07 10.65 -0.44
C THR A 24 15.60 10.59 -0.34
N GLU A 25 16.24 11.58 0.29
CA GLU A 25 17.68 11.62 0.51
C GLU A 25 18.06 10.89 1.81
N GLY A 26 19.15 10.13 1.78
CA GLY A 26 19.68 9.41 2.94
C GLY A 26 18.94 8.12 3.28
N ASP A 27 19.19 7.59 4.48
CA ASP A 27 18.56 6.36 4.95
C ASP A 27 17.10 6.62 5.37
N ARG A 28 16.15 5.97 4.68
CA ARG A 28 14.71 6.14 4.91
C ARG A 28 14.31 5.85 6.36
N GLN A 29 14.91 4.84 6.98
CA GLN A 29 14.57 4.44 8.34
C GLN A 29 15.05 5.46 9.38
N ASN A 30 16.27 6.00 9.21
CA ASN A 30 16.77 7.11 10.02
C ASN A 30 15.87 8.35 9.87
N ASN A 31 15.45 8.68 8.65
CA ASN A 31 14.54 9.81 8.41
C ASN A 31 13.21 9.62 9.15
N LEU A 32 12.63 8.43 9.12
CA LEU A 32 11.40 8.12 9.85
C LEU A 32 11.58 8.26 11.37
N GLU A 33 12.70 7.81 11.93
CA GLU A 33 13.02 7.98 13.36
C GLU A 33 13.14 9.47 13.75
N GLN A 34 13.75 10.29 12.90
CA GLN A 34 13.84 11.75 13.11
C GLN A 34 12.47 12.42 12.98
N ALA A 35 11.65 12.01 12.00
CA ALA A 35 10.29 12.51 11.82
C ALA A 35 9.43 12.23 13.07
N ILE A 36 9.43 10.99 13.54
CA ILE A 36 8.74 10.56 14.77
C ILE A 36 9.20 11.41 15.97
N THR A 37 10.50 11.65 16.10
CA THR A 37 11.05 12.49 17.18
C THR A 37 10.53 13.92 17.11
N CYS A 38 10.49 14.50 15.92
CA CYS A 38 9.99 15.85 15.69
C CYS A 38 8.48 15.97 15.97
N PHE A 39 7.67 15.05 15.46
CA PHE A 39 6.23 15.01 15.69
C PHE A 39 5.88 14.86 17.17
N ARG A 40 6.55 13.93 17.88
CA ARG A 40 6.34 13.78 19.34
C ARG A 40 6.68 15.04 20.11
N ARG A 41 7.70 15.79 19.70
CA ARG A 41 8.04 17.07 20.33
C ARG A 41 7.01 18.16 20.01
N ALA A 42 6.46 18.19 18.79
CA ALA A 42 5.37 19.09 18.44
C ALA A 42 4.10 18.79 19.24
N LEU A 43 3.76 17.51 19.45
CA LEU A 43 2.62 17.05 20.28
C LEU A 43 2.75 17.34 21.78
N ASN A 44 3.91 17.78 22.27
CA ASN A 44 4.02 18.32 23.63
C ASN A 44 3.45 19.75 23.74
N ILE A 45 3.19 20.40 22.61
CA ILE A 45 2.69 21.78 22.52
C ILE A 45 1.33 21.80 21.84
N TYR A 46 1.18 21.11 20.71
CA TYR A 46 -0.12 20.85 20.13
C TYR A 46 -0.88 19.86 21.01
N THR A 47 -2.01 20.29 21.54
CA THR A 47 -2.90 19.46 22.35
C THR A 47 -4.32 19.56 21.78
N PRO A 48 -5.21 18.59 22.07
CA PRO A 48 -6.60 18.64 21.63
C PRO A 48 -7.30 19.95 22.04
N ASP A 49 -7.01 20.48 23.24
CA ASP A 49 -7.68 21.67 23.76
C ASP A 49 -7.14 22.99 23.19
N ALA A 50 -5.84 23.06 22.86
CA ALA A 50 -5.19 24.31 22.47
C ALA A 50 -5.03 24.46 20.95
N PHE A 51 -4.78 23.36 20.25
CA PHE A 51 -4.49 23.30 18.82
C PHE A 51 -5.05 22.01 18.21
N PRO A 52 -6.38 21.81 18.24
CA PRO A 52 -7.00 20.53 17.87
C PRO A 52 -6.64 20.08 16.45
N VAL A 53 -6.64 21.01 15.49
CA VAL A 53 -6.38 20.68 14.08
C VAL A 53 -4.91 20.32 13.86
N GLU A 54 -3.98 21.10 14.40
CA GLU A 54 -2.54 20.82 14.31
C GLU A 54 -2.17 19.54 15.08
N TRP A 55 -2.81 19.29 16.22
CA TRP A 55 -2.66 18.06 16.98
C TRP A 55 -3.11 16.85 16.16
N ALA A 56 -4.32 16.89 15.58
CA ALA A 56 -4.85 15.80 14.77
C ALA A 56 -3.99 15.53 13.53
N ARG A 57 -3.55 16.58 12.83
CA ARG A 57 -2.63 16.45 11.70
C ARG A 57 -1.31 15.79 12.11
N THR A 58 -0.73 16.25 13.22
CA THR A 58 0.53 15.69 13.71
C THR A 58 0.36 14.25 14.18
N GLN A 59 -0.80 13.87 14.74
CA GLN A 59 -1.13 12.50 15.07
C GLN A 59 -1.26 11.62 13.81
N HIS A 60 -1.94 12.11 12.78
CA HIS A 60 -2.03 11.41 11.49
C HIS A 60 -0.63 11.14 10.92
N ASP A 61 0.21 12.17 10.80
CA ASP A 61 1.57 12.07 10.24
C ASP A 61 2.51 11.20 11.10
N LEU A 62 2.34 11.26 12.42
CA LEU A 62 3.06 10.36 13.33
C LEU A 62 2.63 8.90 13.14
N GLY A 63 1.33 8.68 12.91
CA GLY A 63 0.76 7.37 12.64
C GLY A 63 1.32 6.75 11.37
N THR A 64 1.36 7.52 10.27
CA THR A 64 1.96 7.06 9.01
C THR A 64 3.45 6.80 9.16
N ALA A 65 4.20 7.66 9.84
CA ALA A 65 5.64 7.45 10.09
C ALA A 65 5.91 6.17 10.90
N TYR A 66 5.10 5.87 11.92
CA TYR A 66 5.19 4.60 12.64
C TYR A 66 4.83 3.39 11.76
N ARG A 67 3.84 3.50 10.87
CA ARG A 67 3.50 2.43 9.92
C ARG A 67 4.64 2.16 8.94
N GLU A 68 5.43 3.15 8.54
CA GLU A 68 6.55 2.94 7.61
C GLU A 68 7.85 2.49 8.29
N LEU A 69 7.99 2.69 9.61
CA LEU A 69 9.19 2.31 10.35
C LEU A 69 9.28 0.78 10.53
N GLN A 70 10.26 0.17 9.86
CA GLN A 70 10.55 -1.27 9.90
C GLN A 70 11.59 -1.63 10.97
N ARG A 71 12.54 -0.72 11.24
CA ARG A 71 13.59 -0.96 12.22
C ARG A 71 13.03 -0.98 13.64
N GLY A 72 13.48 -1.93 14.47
CA GLY A 72 13.07 -2.06 15.86
C GLY A 72 11.87 -2.99 16.04
N ASP A 73 11.05 -2.72 17.06
CA ASP A 73 9.87 -3.55 17.35
C ASP A 73 8.70 -3.15 16.45
N ARG A 74 8.61 -3.83 15.31
CA ARG A 74 7.59 -3.61 14.28
C ARG A 74 6.16 -3.71 14.82
N GLN A 75 5.88 -4.66 15.70
CA GLN A 75 4.54 -4.86 16.28
C GLN A 75 4.16 -3.68 17.16
N SER A 76 5.09 -3.20 17.99
CA SER A 76 4.87 -2.01 18.81
C SER A 76 4.69 -0.73 17.96
N HIS A 77 5.43 -0.59 16.85
CA HIS A 77 5.25 0.53 15.94
C HIS A 77 3.87 0.53 15.29
N LEU A 78 3.38 -0.61 14.80
CA LEU A 78 2.04 -0.73 14.22
C LEU A 78 0.93 -0.43 15.24
N LYS A 79 1.08 -0.88 16.49
CA LYS A 79 0.13 -0.52 17.57
C LYS A 79 0.09 0.99 17.82
N ARG A 80 1.26 1.66 17.80
CA ARG A 80 1.33 3.12 17.92
C ARG A 80 0.74 3.83 16.70
N ALA A 81 0.96 3.30 15.50
CA ALA A 81 0.37 3.83 14.27
C ALA A 81 -1.17 3.84 14.36
N VAL A 82 -1.77 2.70 14.75
CA VAL A 82 -3.22 2.59 14.97
C VAL A 82 -3.71 3.61 16.00
N ALA A 83 -3.03 3.73 17.15
CA ALA A 83 -3.43 4.66 18.20
C ALA A 83 -3.37 6.13 17.73
N CYS A 84 -2.29 6.53 17.06
CA CYS A 84 -2.13 7.89 16.52
C CYS A 84 -3.20 8.21 15.45
N LEU A 85 -3.46 7.30 14.51
CA LEU A 85 -4.50 7.50 13.49
C LEU A 85 -5.88 7.59 14.12
N GLN A 86 -6.19 6.74 15.12
CA GLN A 86 -7.44 6.83 15.88
C GLN A 86 -7.59 8.16 16.62
N SER A 87 -6.54 8.64 17.27
CA SER A 87 -6.55 9.96 17.92
C SER A 87 -6.81 11.10 16.94
N SER A 88 -6.27 11.06 15.72
CA SER A 88 -6.57 12.10 14.73
C SER A 88 -8.06 12.19 14.37
N MET A 89 -8.79 11.08 14.47
CA MET A 89 -10.24 11.02 14.21
C MET A 89 -11.10 11.56 15.35
N GLU A 90 -10.52 12.01 16.47
CA GLU A 90 -11.24 12.80 17.47
C GLU A 90 -11.58 14.21 16.95
N VAL A 91 -10.83 14.70 15.96
CA VAL A 91 -11.01 16.02 15.33
C VAL A 91 -11.45 15.88 13.88
N TYR A 92 -10.87 14.93 13.14
CA TYR A 92 -11.29 14.62 11.78
C TYR A 92 -12.51 13.69 11.83
N THR A 93 -13.65 14.18 11.37
CA THR A 93 -14.91 13.42 11.33
C THR A 93 -15.49 13.45 9.92
N PRO A 94 -16.47 12.60 9.59
CA PRO A 94 -17.18 12.69 8.30
C PRO A 94 -17.82 14.07 8.07
N GLU A 95 -18.27 14.74 9.12
CA GLU A 95 -18.94 16.04 9.07
C GLU A 95 -17.97 17.22 9.05
N ALA A 96 -16.77 17.05 9.62
CA ALA A 96 -15.75 18.09 9.71
C ALA A 96 -14.38 17.52 9.30
N PHE A 97 -13.74 18.13 8.28
CA PHE A 97 -12.49 17.63 7.69
C PHE A 97 -12.68 16.25 7.05
N SER A 98 -13.73 16.10 6.24
CA SER A 98 -14.13 14.82 5.65
C SER A 98 -13.03 14.19 4.77
N VAL A 99 -12.22 15.01 4.10
CA VAL A 99 -11.09 14.55 3.28
C VAL A 99 -9.97 14.01 4.16
N GLU A 100 -9.59 14.74 5.21
CA GLU A 100 -8.60 14.30 6.19
C GLU A 100 -9.06 13.06 6.93
N TRP A 101 -10.34 12.97 7.28
CA TRP A 101 -10.96 11.77 7.87
C TRP A 101 -10.84 10.57 6.93
N ALA A 102 -11.19 10.73 5.64
CA ALA A 102 -11.06 9.66 4.65
C ALA A 102 -9.61 9.24 4.43
N SER A 103 -8.66 10.19 4.45
CA SER A 103 -7.22 9.88 4.42
C SER A 103 -6.81 9.06 5.64
N THR A 104 -7.21 9.47 6.84
CA THR A 104 -6.93 8.71 8.06
C THR A 104 -7.54 7.32 8.02
N GLN A 105 -8.77 7.17 7.53
CA GLN A 105 -9.39 5.85 7.34
C GLN A 105 -8.57 4.99 6.39
N TYR A 106 -8.17 5.53 5.24
CA TYR A 106 -7.33 4.82 4.29
C TYR A 106 -6.00 4.36 4.93
N ASP A 107 -5.29 5.26 5.62
CA ASP A 107 -4.02 4.95 6.27
C ASP A 107 -4.15 3.96 7.44
N LEU A 108 -5.27 4.01 8.17
CA LEU A 108 -5.61 3.05 9.20
C LEU A 108 -5.89 1.67 8.60
N GLY A 109 -6.60 1.62 7.47
CA GLY A 109 -6.83 0.39 6.72
C GLY A 109 -5.52 -0.25 6.24
N LEU A 110 -4.59 0.55 5.68
CA LEU A 110 -3.25 0.08 5.32
C LEU A 110 -2.47 -0.43 6.54
N THR A 111 -2.59 0.24 7.68
CA THR A 111 -1.91 -0.18 8.93
C THR A 111 -2.40 -1.53 9.40
N TYR A 112 -3.72 -1.77 9.37
CA TYR A 112 -4.29 -3.07 9.71
C TYR A 112 -3.89 -4.17 8.72
N LEU A 113 -3.84 -3.85 7.41
CA LEU A 113 -3.46 -4.80 6.36
C LEU A 113 -2.06 -5.39 6.57
N VAL A 114 -1.11 -4.58 7.06
CA VAL A 114 0.27 -5.00 7.32
C VAL A 114 0.50 -5.53 8.74
N ALA A 115 -0.47 -5.39 9.65
CA ALA A 115 -0.39 -5.85 11.02
C ALA A 115 -0.66 -7.36 11.13
N GLN A 116 0.39 -8.14 10.89
CA GLN A 116 0.41 -9.61 11.04
C GLN A 116 0.33 -10.04 12.52
N GLY A 117 -0.10 -11.27 12.79
CA GLY A 117 -0.13 -11.87 14.14
C GLY A 117 -1.46 -12.55 14.48
N ASP A 118 -1.66 -12.91 15.74
CA ASP A 118 -2.82 -13.72 16.20
C ASP A 118 -4.19 -13.10 15.85
N ASN A 119 -4.26 -11.78 15.70
CA ASN A 119 -5.49 -11.05 15.35
C ASN A 119 -5.60 -10.68 13.87
N PHE A 120 -4.84 -11.34 12.98
CA PHE A 120 -4.74 -10.94 11.58
C PHE A 120 -6.10 -10.93 10.86
N HIS A 121 -6.96 -11.92 11.09
CA HIS A 121 -8.28 -11.96 10.49
C HIS A 121 -9.13 -10.72 10.87
N THR A 122 -9.16 -10.39 12.17
CA THR A 122 -9.84 -9.20 12.68
C THR A 122 -9.23 -7.90 12.14
N HIS A 123 -7.91 -7.85 11.93
CA HIS A 123 -7.28 -6.71 11.27
C HIS A 123 -7.75 -6.57 9.81
N LEU A 124 -7.93 -7.66 9.07
CA LEU A 124 -8.47 -7.59 7.71
C LEU A 124 -9.92 -7.08 7.68
N GLU A 125 -10.78 -7.49 8.62
CA GLU A 125 -12.14 -6.96 8.74
C GLU A 125 -12.15 -5.45 9.04
N LYS A 126 -11.27 -5.01 9.94
CA LYS A 126 -11.09 -3.59 10.24
C LYS A 126 -10.54 -2.82 9.04
N ALA A 127 -9.58 -3.37 8.32
CA ALA A 127 -9.03 -2.76 7.11
C ALA A 127 -10.12 -2.57 6.05
N HIS A 128 -10.95 -3.60 5.84
CA HIS A 128 -12.09 -3.55 4.92
C HIS A 128 -13.07 -2.44 5.30
N SER A 129 -13.43 -2.36 6.58
CA SER A 129 -14.31 -1.31 7.10
C SER A 129 -13.74 0.10 6.90
N CYS A 130 -12.43 0.28 7.14
CA CYS A 130 -11.75 1.56 6.95
C CYS A 130 -11.70 1.96 5.47
N PHE A 131 -11.42 1.03 4.56
CA PHE A 131 -11.44 1.30 3.13
C PHE A 131 -12.84 1.64 2.62
N GLN A 132 -13.88 0.95 3.10
CA GLN A 132 -15.27 1.31 2.79
C GLN A 132 -15.62 2.70 3.29
N ALA A 133 -15.18 3.07 4.50
CA ALA A 133 -15.36 4.41 5.04
C ALA A 133 -14.68 5.47 4.17
N ALA A 134 -13.43 5.27 3.76
CA ALA A 134 -12.72 6.17 2.86
C ALA A 134 -13.44 6.35 1.50
N LEU A 135 -14.01 5.28 0.94
CA LEU A 135 -14.79 5.32 -0.31
C LEU A 135 -16.12 6.08 -0.23
N THR A 136 -16.59 6.44 0.97
CA THR A 136 -17.76 7.34 1.11
C THR A 136 -17.41 8.79 0.73
N VAL A 137 -16.13 9.15 0.74
CA VAL A 137 -15.62 10.47 0.40
C VAL A 137 -14.84 10.43 -0.91
N TYR A 138 -13.92 9.46 -1.04
CA TYR A 138 -13.13 9.25 -2.23
C TYR A 138 -13.95 8.56 -3.31
N ILE A 139 -14.64 9.36 -4.12
CA ILE A 139 -15.41 8.92 -5.29
C ILE A 139 -14.63 9.19 -6.60
N PRO A 140 -14.81 8.36 -7.65
CA PRO A 140 -14.07 8.48 -8.91
C PRO A 140 -14.12 9.88 -9.54
N GLU A 141 -15.25 10.57 -9.42
CA GLU A 141 -15.50 11.84 -10.09
C GLU A 141 -14.76 13.02 -9.45
N ARG A 142 -14.42 12.92 -8.16
CA ARG A 142 -13.84 14.02 -7.38
C ARG A 142 -12.42 13.73 -6.90
N PHE A 143 -12.13 12.46 -6.59
CA PHE A 143 -10.86 12.00 -6.05
C PHE A 143 -10.41 10.71 -6.77
N PRO A 144 -10.20 10.77 -8.11
CA PRO A 144 -9.92 9.57 -8.91
C PRO A 144 -8.67 8.83 -8.42
N SER A 145 -7.61 9.56 -8.06
CA SER A 145 -6.33 8.98 -7.62
C SER A 145 -6.45 8.30 -6.24
N GLU A 146 -7.11 8.95 -5.28
CA GLU A 146 -7.35 8.39 -3.96
C GLU A 146 -8.32 7.21 -4.04
N TRP A 147 -9.40 7.33 -4.81
CA TRP A 147 -10.34 6.23 -5.06
C TRP A 147 -9.60 5.02 -5.64
N ALA A 148 -8.75 5.21 -6.66
CA ALA A 148 -7.96 4.13 -7.25
C ALA A 148 -6.96 3.52 -6.25
N SER A 149 -6.41 4.33 -5.33
CA SER A 149 -5.55 3.85 -4.24
C SER A 149 -6.31 2.92 -3.27
N VAL A 150 -7.54 3.30 -2.91
CA VAL A 150 -8.40 2.46 -2.06
C VAL A 150 -8.81 1.19 -2.78
N GLN A 151 -9.18 1.27 -4.08
CA GLN A 151 -9.50 0.08 -4.88
C GLN A 151 -8.32 -0.88 -4.96
N ASN A 152 -7.12 -0.40 -5.28
CA ASN A 152 -5.92 -1.24 -5.31
C ASN A 152 -5.66 -1.92 -3.95
N SER A 153 -5.86 -1.20 -2.85
CA SER A 153 -5.69 -1.73 -1.50
C SER A 153 -6.77 -2.74 -1.09
N LEU A 154 -8.01 -2.55 -1.53
CA LEU A 154 -9.08 -3.55 -1.41
C LEU A 154 -8.76 -4.82 -2.21
N GLY A 155 -8.17 -4.67 -3.40
CA GLY A 155 -7.63 -5.80 -4.16
C GLY A 155 -6.63 -6.62 -3.35
N ASN A 156 -5.65 -5.95 -2.73
CA ASN A 156 -4.68 -6.61 -1.85
C ASN A 156 -5.35 -7.29 -0.65
N LEU A 157 -6.34 -6.64 -0.04
CA LEU A 157 -7.10 -7.18 1.08
C LEU A 157 -7.85 -8.46 0.70
N TYR A 158 -8.57 -8.47 -0.42
CA TYR A 158 -9.25 -9.66 -0.92
C TYR A 158 -8.26 -10.78 -1.26
N CYS A 159 -7.05 -10.45 -1.69
CA CYS A 159 -5.98 -11.45 -1.84
C CYS A 159 -5.54 -12.07 -0.51
N LEU A 160 -5.71 -11.39 0.63
CA LEU A 160 -5.26 -11.86 1.95
C LEU A 160 -6.37 -12.48 2.79
N LEU A 161 -7.64 -12.19 2.49
CA LEU A 161 -8.76 -12.72 3.26
C LEU A 161 -8.78 -14.26 3.23
N PRO A 162 -8.82 -14.91 4.41
CA PRO A 162 -9.09 -16.33 4.49
C PRO A 162 -10.59 -16.56 4.28
N ASP A 163 -10.93 -17.34 3.26
CA ASP A 163 -12.32 -17.75 3.01
C ASP A 163 -12.40 -19.13 2.38
N GLU A 164 -13.58 -19.74 2.49
CA GLU A 164 -13.88 -21.03 1.87
C GLU A 164 -14.15 -20.89 0.37
N ASN A 165 -14.64 -19.73 -0.09
CA ASN A 165 -14.97 -19.46 -1.48
C ASN A 165 -13.93 -18.56 -2.15
N ARG A 166 -12.73 -19.14 -2.32
CA ARG A 166 -11.57 -18.41 -2.83
C ARG A 166 -11.78 -17.82 -4.22
N TYR A 167 -12.58 -18.48 -5.05
CA TYR A 167 -12.88 -18.00 -6.39
C TYR A 167 -13.60 -16.64 -6.36
N GLU A 168 -14.71 -16.53 -5.61
CA GLU A 168 -15.50 -15.31 -5.54
C GLU A 168 -14.72 -14.13 -4.96
N THR A 169 -13.93 -14.37 -3.91
CA THR A 169 -13.13 -13.30 -3.31
C THR A 169 -12.01 -12.83 -4.22
N LEU A 170 -11.37 -13.74 -4.96
CA LEU A 170 -10.39 -13.34 -5.97
C LEU A 170 -11.02 -12.61 -7.16
N GLN A 171 -12.28 -12.89 -7.51
CA GLN A 171 -13.01 -12.08 -8.50
C GLN A 171 -13.25 -10.66 -7.99
N LYS A 172 -13.54 -10.47 -6.69
CA LYS A 172 -13.60 -9.12 -6.09
C LYS A 172 -12.24 -8.42 -6.16
N ALA A 173 -11.14 -9.15 -5.90
CA ALA A 173 -9.79 -8.60 -6.04
C ALA A 173 -9.52 -8.12 -7.48
N ILE A 174 -9.88 -8.94 -8.48
CA ILE A 174 -9.76 -8.59 -9.91
C ILE A 174 -10.54 -7.31 -10.21
N ALA A 175 -11.81 -7.24 -9.80
CA ALA A 175 -12.65 -6.07 -10.04
C ALA A 175 -12.06 -4.79 -9.44
N CYS A 176 -11.52 -4.88 -8.22
CA CYS A 176 -10.84 -3.76 -7.56
C CYS A 176 -9.57 -3.31 -8.29
N TYR A 177 -8.71 -4.23 -8.74
CA TYR A 177 -7.52 -3.87 -9.52
C TYR A 177 -7.88 -3.33 -10.91
N GLU A 178 -8.89 -3.89 -11.58
CA GLU A 178 -9.37 -3.37 -12.86
C GLU A 178 -9.95 -1.96 -12.71
N ALA A 179 -10.66 -1.69 -11.60
CA ALA A 179 -11.14 -0.36 -11.25
C ALA A 179 -9.97 0.63 -11.06
N SER A 180 -8.92 0.27 -10.31
CA SER A 180 -7.76 1.16 -10.15
C SER A 180 -7.00 1.40 -11.46
N LEU A 181 -6.94 0.41 -12.36
CA LEU A 181 -6.34 0.54 -13.70
C LEU A 181 -7.14 1.41 -14.69
N GLN A 182 -8.38 1.82 -14.35
CA GLN A 182 -9.08 2.85 -15.12
C GLN A 182 -8.49 4.25 -14.90
N VAL A 183 -7.82 4.45 -13.76
CA VAL A 183 -7.18 5.73 -13.38
C VAL A 183 -5.67 5.65 -13.54
N TYR A 184 -5.07 4.57 -13.06
CA TYR A 184 -3.64 4.33 -13.22
C TYR A 184 -3.38 3.87 -14.64
N THR A 185 -2.68 4.70 -15.40
CA THR A 185 -2.20 4.36 -16.74
C THR A 185 -0.68 4.31 -16.74
N ARG A 186 -0.09 3.69 -17.76
CA ARG A 186 1.37 3.64 -17.90
C ARG A 186 1.96 5.05 -18.04
N GLU A 187 1.20 5.98 -18.62
CA GLU A 187 1.62 7.34 -18.91
C GLU A 187 1.49 8.26 -17.70
N THR A 188 0.41 8.13 -16.93
CA THR A 188 0.09 9.07 -15.83
C THR A 188 0.57 8.58 -14.47
N ALA A 189 0.68 7.27 -14.27
CA ALA A 189 1.08 6.67 -13.00
C ALA A 189 1.84 5.35 -13.23
N PRO A 190 3.01 5.37 -13.92
CA PRO A 190 3.70 4.16 -14.39
C PRO A 190 3.97 3.13 -13.28
N GLU A 191 4.43 3.58 -12.11
CA GLU A 191 4.78 2.70 -10.99
C GLU A 191 3.54 2.05 -10.36
N LEU A 192 2.48 2.84 -10.13
CA LEU A 192 1.21 2.33 -9.60
C LEU A 192 0.55 1.39 -10.62
N TRP A 193 0.54 1.76 -11.90
CA TRP A 193 0.05 0.89 -12.97
C TRP A 193 0.81 -0.44 -12.99
N ALA A 194 2.15 -0.41 -12.96
CA ALA A 194 2.95 -1.62 -13.03
C ALA A 194 2.81 -2.52 -11.80
N SER A 195 2.68 -1.94 -10.61
CA SER A 195 2.40 -2.70 -9.38
C SER A 195 1.01 -3.32 -9.39
N THR A 196 -0.03 -2.59 -9.83
CA THR A 196 -1.38 -3.15 -9.99
C THR A 196 -1.42 -4.25 -11.05
N GLN A 197 -0.72 -4.09 -12.17
CA GLN A 197 -0.57 -5.13 -13.20
C GLN A 197 0.10 -6.37 -12.60
N HIS A 198 1.18 -6.22 -11.83
CA HIS A 198 1.81 -7.35 -11.14
C HIS A 198 0.83 -8.07 -10.21
N SER A 199 0.09 -7.33 -9.36
CA SER A 199 -0.89 -7.90 -8.43
C SER A 199 -2.02 -8.62 -9.15
N LEU A 200 -2.53 -8.07 -10.25
CA LEU A 200 -3.56 -8.70 -11.08
C LEU A 200 -3.02 -9.99 -11.73
N GLY A 201 -1.75 -9.98 -12.16
CA GLY A 201 -1.03 -11.15 -12.61
C GLY A 201 -0.98 -12.25 -11.54
N ASN A 202 -0.66 -11.88 -10.29
CA ASN A 202 -0.65 -12.79 -9.15
C ASN A 202 -2.03 -13.43 -8.97
N VAL A 203 -3.10 -12.62 -8.93
CA VAL A 203 -4.47 -13.13 -8.73
C VAL A 203 -4.84 -14.13 -9.81
N TYR A 204 -4.67 -13.79 -11.10
CA TYR A 204 -4.95 -14.71 -12.19
C TYR A 204 -4.08 -15.97 -12.11
N SER A 205 -2.83 -15.85 -11.64
CA SER A 205 -1.95 -17.00 -11.47
C SER A 205 -2.38 -17.94 -10.36
N PHE A 206 -3.18 -17.51 -9.37
CA PHE A 206 -3.69 -18.38 -8.30
C PHE A 206 -5.20 -18.66 -8.38
N LEU A 207 -5.89 -18.03 -9.33
CA LEU A 207 -7.34 -18.17 -9.50
C LEU A 207 -7.71 -19.64 -9.76
N PRO A 208 -8.54 -20.27 -8.90
CA PRO A 208 -9.01 -21.63 -9.09
C PRO A 208 -10.08 -21.68 -10.19
N GLY A 209 -10.25 -22.82 -10.85
CA GLY A 209 -11.32 -23.03 -11.82
C GLY A 209 -10.89 -23.86 -13.03
N LYS A 210 -11.89 -24.23 -13.85
CA LYS A 210 -11.69 -25.10 -15.02
C LYS A 210 -10.92 -24.41 -16.15
N ASP A 211 -11.02 -23.09 -16.26
CA ASP A 211 -10.36 -22.28 -17.30
C ASP A 211 -8.92 -21.88 -16.94
N ARG A 212 -8.20 -22.79 -16.28
CA ARG A 212 -6.87 -22.51 -15.72
C ARG A 212 -5.87 -22.01 -16.76
N SER A 213 -5.90 -22.54 -17.97
CA SER A 213 -5.03 -22.10 -19.07
C SER A 213 -5.30 -20.64 -19.46
N MET A 214 -6.58 -20.23 -19.52
CA MET A 214 -6.95 -18.86 -19.83
C MET A 214 -6.48 -17.91 -18.71
N TYR A 215 -6.64 -18.30 -17.44
CA TYR A 215 -6.18 -17.49 -16.31
C TYR A 215 -4.65 -17.33 -16.32
N LEU A 216 -3.90 -18.39 -16.61
CA LEU A 216 -2.44 -18.30 -16.73
C LEU A 216 -2.00 -17.41 -17.90
N GLN A 217 -2.72 -17.43 -19.03
CA GLN A 217 -2.46 -16.51 -20.14
C GLN A 217 -2.70 -15.05 -19.74
N LYS A 218 -3.79 -14.76 -19.00
CA LYS A 218 -4.02 -13.43 -18.43
C LYS A 218 -2.91 -13.03 -17.45
N ALA A 219 -2.50 -13.94 -16.57
CA ALA A 219 -1.41 -13.68 -15.63
C ALA A 219 -0.12 -13.28 -16.36
N ILE A 220 0.26 -14.04 -17.40
CA ILE A 220 1.42 -13.74 -18.25
C ILE A 220 1.31 -12.34 -18.87
N LEU A 221 0.15 -11.99 -19.43
CA LEU A 221 -0.07 -10.66 -20.01
C LEU A 221 0.13 -9.54 -18.98
N HIS A 222 -0.45 -9.70 -17.78
CA HIS A 222 -0.33 -8.71 -16.71
C HIS A 222 1.11 -8.58 -16.18
N TYR A 223 1.85 -9.69 -16.03
CA TYR A 223 3.28 -9.62 -15.69
C TYR A 223 4.10 -8.95 -16.80
N GLN A 224 3.83 -9.25 -18.07
CA GLN A 224 4.50 -8.60 -19.20
C GLN A 224 4.22 -7.09 -19.22
N ASN A 225 2.99 -6.67 -18.91
CA ASN A 225 2.65 -5.26 -18.74
C ASN A 225 3.46 -4.62 -17.61
N SER A 226 3.50 -5.25 -16.44
CA SER A 226 4.29 -4.75 -15.30
C SER A 226 5.77 -4.56 -15.66
N LEU A 227 6.37 -5.51 -16.41
CA LEU A 227 7.77 -5.47 -16.86
C LEU A 227 8.07 -4.36 -17.89
N GLN A 228 7.07 -3.65 -18.41
CA GLN A 228 7.31 -2.46 -19.25
C GLN A 228 7.82 -1.26 -18.43
N VAL A 229 7.57 -1.25 -17.12
CA VAL A 229 7.99 -0.18 -16.19
C VAL A 229 8.97 -0.74 -15.17
N ASN A 230 8.64 -1.89 -14.57
CA ASN A 230 9.56 -2.61 -13.70
C ASN A 230 10.68 -3.16 -14.58
N THR A 231 11.83 -2.48 -14.58
CA THR A 231 13.04 -2.88 -15.30
C THR A 231 14.13 -3.26 -14.31
N PHE A 232 15.15 -3.98 -14.80
CA PHE A 232 16.30 -4.34 -13.99
C PHE A 232 17.02 -3.09 -13.44
N GLU A 233 17.05 -2.01 -14.22
CA GLU A 233 17.74 -0.77 -13.88
C GLU A 233 16.97 0.09 -12.88
N ALA A 234 15.65 0.26 -13.08
CA ALA A 234 14.85 1.16 -12.26
C ALA A 234 14.32 0.48 -10.98
N PHE A 235 13.88 -0.78 -11.08
CA PHE A 235 13.20 -1.50 -10.00
C PHE A 235 13.68 -2.95 -9.92
N PRO A 236 14.96 -3.21 -9.62
CA PRO A 236 15.57 -4.54 -9.72
C PRO A 236 14.81 -5.61 -8.92
N CYS A 237 14.38 -5.30 -7.68
CA CYS A 237 13.62 -6.25 -6.86
C CYS A 237 12.24 -6.56 -7.45
N ASN A 238 11.44 -5.53 -7.78
CA ASN A 238 10.11 -5.72 -8.39
C ASN A 238 10.20 -6.43 -9.74
N TRP A 239 11.22 -6.12 -10.54
CA TRP A 239 11.51 -6.79 -11.80
C TRP A 239 11.82 -8.27 -11.57
N ALA A 240 12.70 -8.60 -10.62
CA ALA A 240 13.03 -10.00 -10.30
C ALA A 240 11.81 -10.78 -9.80
N ASP A 241 11.03 -10.23 -8.88
CA ASP A 241 9.81 -10.87 -8.37
C ASP A 241 8.79 -11.10 -9.49
N THR A 242 8.62 -10.11 -10.38
CA THR A 242 7.74 -10.24 -11.55
C THR A 242 8.22 -11.31 -12.52
N GLN A 243 9.55 -11.39 -12.76
CA GLN A 243 10.15 -12.43 -13.59
C GLN A 243 9.95 -13.83 -12.98
N LEU A 244 10.11 -13.99 -11.66
CA LEU A 244 9.84 -15.26 -10.98
C LEU A 244 8.39 -15.71 -11.18
N ASN A 245 7.44 -14.79 -10.98
CA ASN A 245 6.02 -15.10 -11.11
C ASN A 245 5.60 -15.35 -12.57
N LEU A 246 6.20 -14.63 -13.52
CA LEU A 246 6.04 -14.89 -14.95
C LEU A 246 6.58 -16.27 -15.34
N GLY A 247 7.75 -16.65 -14.83
CA GLY A 247 8.33 -17.98 -15.05
C GLY A 247 7.45 -19.09 -14.50
N ASN A 248 6.89 -18.90 -13.30
CA ASN A 248 5.92 -19.81 -12.70
C ASN A 248 4.65 -19.94 -13.55
N ALA A 249 4.15 -18.84 -14.11
CA ALA A 249 2.98 -18.87 -14.98
C ALA A 249 3.26 -19.63 -16.29
N TYR A 250 4.42 -19.42 -16.93
CA TYR A 250 4.82 -20.19 -18.11
C TYR A 250 4.97 -21.67 -17.80
N ARG A 251 5.67 -22.02 -16.72
CA ARG A 251 5.88 -23.42 -16.31
C ARG A 251 4.57 -24.18 -16.09
N ASN A 252 3.55 -23.49 -15.57
CA ASN A 252 2.25 -24.09 -15.28
C ASN A 252 1.26 -24.03 -16.46
N LEU A 253 1.57 -23.28 -17.53
CA LEU A 253 0.68 -23.12 -18.67
C LEU A 253 0.75 -24.38 -19.56
N PRO A 254 -0.39 -25.09 -19.76
CA PRO A 254 -0.44 -26.21 -20.68
C PRO A 254 -0.12 -25.76 -22.11
N ALA A 255 0.72 -26.53 -22.81
CA ALA A 255 1.04 -26.30 -24.21
C ALA A 255 1.10 -27.62 -24.96
N ILE A 256 0.87 -27.56 -26.28
CA ILE A 256 1.05 -28.70 -27.20
C ILE A 256 2.52 -29.15 -27.18
N ASP A 257 3.44 -28.19 -27.11
CA ASP A 257 4.88 -28.41 -26.89
C ASP A 257 5.30 -27.77 -25.55
N PRO A 258 5.43 -28.56 -24.48
CA PRO A 258 5.84 -28.07 -23.15
C PRO A 258 7.23 -27.42 -23.14
N ASP A 259 8.14 -27.80 -24.04
CA ASP A 259 9.52 -27.30 -24.04
C ASP A 259 9.60 -25.81 -24.40
N VAL A 260 8.62 -25.30 -25.15
CA VAL A 260 8.51 -23.86 -25.44
C VAL A 260 8.26 -23.06 -24.17
N ASN A 261 7.33 -23.52 -23.33
CA ASN A 261 6.98 -22.84 -22.09
C ASN A 261 8.08 -23.01 -21.03
N LEU A 262 8.71 -24.18 -20.96
CA LEU A 262 9.85 -24.41 -20.07
C LEU A 262 11.04 -23.51 -20.40
N ARG A 263 11.37 -23.33 -21.68
CA ARG A 263 12.43 -22.39 -22.10
C ARG A 263 12.14 -20.95 -21.68
N LYS A 264 10.88 -20.50 -21.83
CA LYS A 264 10.47 -19.16 -21.37
C LYS A 264 10.57 -19.05 -19.85
N ALA A 265 10.13 -20.07 -19.11
CA ALA A 265 10.23 -20.10 -17.66
C ALA A 265 11.69 -20.02 -17.18
N LEU A 266 12.58 -20.82 -17.76
CA LEU A 266 14.02 -20.80 -17.47
C LEU A 266 14.63 -19.41 -17.71
N ALA A 267 14.33 -18.78 -18.86
CA ALA A 267 14.82 -17.44 -19.15
C ALA A 267 14.35 -16.41 -18.10
N CYS A 268 13.12 -16.52 -17.59
CA CYS A 268 12.62 -15.64 -16.54
C CYS A 268 13.34 -15.89 -15.20
N TYR A 269 13.56 -17.14 -14.83
CA TYR A 269 14.26 -17.48 -13.59
C TYR A 269 15.73 -17.05 -13.62
N GLU A 270 16.42 -17.27 -14.74
CA GLU A 270 17.79 -16.80 -14.96
C GLU A 270 17.88 -15.27 -14.92
N ALA A 271 16.88 -14.57 -15.47
CA ALA A 271 16.79 -13.13 -15.39
C ALA A 271 16.68 -12.66 -13.92
N ALA A 272 15.72 -13.20 -13.16
CA ALA A 272 15.53 -12.87 -11.75
C ALA A 272 16.78 -13.14 -10.89
N LEU A 273 17.47 -14.26 -11.16
CA LEU A 273 18.67 -14.67 -10.41
C LEU A 273 19.80 -13.64 -10.47
N LYS A 274 19.88 -12.81 -11.52
CA LYS A 274 20.87 -11.73 -11.64
C LYS A 274 20.77 -10.68 -10.54
N VAL A 275 19.60 -10.52 -9.93
CA VAL A 275 19.39 -9.57 -8.82
C VAL A 275 19.83 -10.17 -7.50
N TYR A 276 19.55 -11.47 -7.27
CA TYR A 276 19.86 -12.14 -6.00
C TYR A 276 21.29 -12.66 -5.89
N THR A 277 22.05 -12.68 -6.99
CA THR A 277 23.46 -13.14 -7.00
C THR A 277 24.48 -12.01 -7.10
N ARG A 278 24.04 -10.76 -6.92
CA ARG A 278 24.91 -9.60 -6.69
C ARG A 278 25.28 -9.47 -5.22
#